data_AF-A0A6A3BU09-F1
#
_entry.id   AF-A0A6A3BU09-F1
#
_cell.length_a   1.000
_cell.length_b   1.000
_cell.length_c   1.000
_cell.angle_alpha   90.00
_cell.angle_beta   90.00
_cell.angle_gamma   90.00
#
_symmetry.space_group_name_H-M   'P 1'
#
loop_
_entity.id
_entity.type
_entity.pdbx_description
1 polymer ?
#
loop_
_entity_poly.entity_id
_entity_poly.type
_entity_poly.pdbx_seq_one_letter_code
_entity_poly.pdbx_strand_id
1 'polypeptide(L)'
;MKRPQGRGLESARKHISSCMTELESIQKSAYFIRSCFGESCEGDIDDKTTASGREPIGFDAMLNSRLSALMPPRTIKILSWKKAVEYFVKLLHDLDVICSYSLDPHLESLLRFVVQFQKSQPDLVARSHLQLLLVQDGKLYGRDPLFSVITKAAALLEATKNHDIQKNESILQLGMLVMNLLKILCTNAAWQRRKLGKFLQDWHVIYVQLELALRNEFGEVSSRSSNDENVCMKIFQHILLWVEEQTYWITFRFLILGFELELYSTSEYCMVYWYLYAVLIKLAEKTQLKMAVSYDTAKRKGKKKKDSPKDLARESRIPPAVTFLQCCIFLAEGLTMISVEEVGLRLGRTFSFQMLAALRNEISLFQSPGPFNTEQEKFAQHFELLQRACIPDHFSYPSYKESTTHARFSTLAMYNYFKDAQRIAKEVKSSFSNDPERLAELQKLEHVAEHNSAAQDLICRLGALDPSLKVSFELSHHPFFATVVAKRS
;
A
#
# COMPACT_ATOMS: atom_id res chain seq x y z
N MET A 1 -15.17 -11.45 -34.70
CA MET A 1 -15.03 -9.98 -34.72
C MET A 1 -14.39 -9.51 -33.42
N LYS A 2 -13.20 -8.90 -33.45
CA LYS A 2 -12.62 -8.25 -32.26
C LYS A 2 -13.47 -7.02 -31.95
N ARG A 3 -14.16 -6.98 -30.81
CA ARG A 3 -14.89 -5.79 -30.35
C ARG A 3 -13.90 -4.63 -30.26
N PRO A 4 -14.25 -3.41 -30.72
CA PRO A 4 -13.34 -2.26 -30.64
C PRO A 4 -13.01 -1.97 -29.17
N GLN A 5 -11.78 -2.29 -28.77
CA GLN A 5 -11.27 -2.02 -27.43
C GLN A 5 -10.99 -0.51 -27.31
N GLY A 6 -11.51 0.14 -26.27
CA GLY A 6 -11.28 1.57 -25.99
C GLY A 6 -12.50 2.49 -26.20
N ARG A 7 -13.29 2.29 -27.27
CA ARG A 7 -14.48 3.13 -27.52
C ARG A 7 -15.54 3.05 -26.42
N GLY A 8 -15.62 1.92 -25.72
CA GLY A 8 -16.56 1.72 -24.63
C GLY A 8 -16.29 2.64 -23.43
N LEU A 9 -15.01 2.86 -23.07
CA LEU A 9 -14.65 3.74 -21.97
C LEU A 9 -14.91 5.21 -22.34
N GLU A 10 -14.50 5.64 -23.54
CA GLU A 10 -14.79 7.00 -24.04
C GLU A 10 -16.30 7.28 -24.11
N SER A 11 -17.09 6.31 -24.58
CA SER A 11 -18.55 6.42 -24.60
C SER A 11 -19.13 6.48 -23.19
N ALA A 12 -18.62 5.67 -22.26
CA ALA A 12 -19.04 5.72 -20.87
C ALA A 12 -18.77 7.09 -20.25
N ARG A 13 -17.60 7.70 -20.50
CA ARG A 13 -17.28 9.06 -20.02
C ARG A 13 -18.23 10.13 -20.58
N LYS A 14 -18.62 10.02 -21.86
CA LYS A 14 -19.62 10.92 -22.45
C LYS A 14 -20.98 10.78 -21.75
N HIS A 15 -21.43 9.55 -21.49
CA HIS A 15 -22.68 9.32 -20.76
C HIS A 15 -22.60 9.82 -19.33
N ILE A 16 -21.50 9.57 -18.62
CA ILE A 16 -21.26 10.08 -17.26
C ILE A 16 -21.34 11.60 -17.24
N SER A 17 -20.72 12.28 -18.20
CA SER A 17 -20.78 13.75 -18.32
C SER A 17 -22.21 14.27 -18.55
N SER A 18 -23.01 13.57 -19.37
CA SER A 18 -24.44 13.87 -19.56
C SER A 18 -25.21 13.72 -18.24
N CYS A 19 -25.05 12.57 -17.57
CA CYS A 19 -25.72 12.29 -16.29
C CYS A 19 -25.35 13.30 -15.20
N MET A 20 -24.09 13.75 -15.15
CA MET A 20 -23.67 14.81 -14.23
C MET A 20 -24.40 16.13 -14.50
N THR A 21 -24.53 16.52 -15.77
CA THR A 21 -25.27 17.74 -16.18
C THR A 21 -26.76 17.64 -15.85
N GLU A 22 -27.34 16.45 -16.03
CA GLU A 22 -28.73 16.16 -15.65
C GLU A 22 -28.92 16.23 -14.13
N LEU A 23 -28.01 15.66 -13.33
CA LEU A 23 -28.06 15.74 -11.87
C LEU A 23 -27.94 17.18 -11.36
N GLU A 24 -27.06 18.00 -11.95
CA GLU A 24 -26.99 19.43 -11.62
C GLU A 24 -28.30 20.15 -11.93
N SER A 25 -28.95 19.82 -13.04
CA SER A 25 -30.25 20.38 -13.42
C SER A 25 -31.34 19.96 -12.44
N ILE A 26 -31.35 18.69 -12.03
CA ILE A 26 -32.22 18.13 -11.00
C ILE A 26 -32.01 18.87 -9.67
N GLN A 27 -30.77 19.08 -9.25
CA GLN A 27 -30.44 19.81 -8.03
C GLN A 27 -30.92 21.28 -8.07
N LYS A 28 -30.70 21.98 -9.19
CA LYS A 28 -31.14 23.37 -9.40
C LYS A 28 -32.67 23.49 -9.41
N SER A 29 -33.37 22.51 -9.98
CA SER A 29 -34.84 22.50 -10.02
C SER A 29 -35.51 22.33 -8.65
N ALA A 30 -34.79 21.84 -7.63
CA ALA A 30 -35.33 21.66 -6.29
C ALA A 30 -35.82 22.97 -5.66
N TYR A 31 -35.13 24.10 -5.90
CA TYR A 31 -35.58 25.42 -5.43
C TYR A 31 -36.91 25.83 -6.07
N PHE A 32 -37.01 25.65 -7.40
CA PHE A 32 -38.23 25.92 -8.15
C PHE A 32 -39.40 25.06 -7.62
N ILE A 33 -39.19 23.75 -7.49
CA ILE A 33 -40.22 22.82 -6.98
C ILE A 33 -40.69 23.28 -5.59
N ARG A 34 -39.77 23.64 -4.69
CA ARG A 34 -40.11 24.12 -3.34
C ARG A 34 -40.92 25.42 -3.36
N SER A 35 -40.57 26.37 -4.23
CA SER A 35 -41.28 27.65 -4.35
C SER A 35 -42.74 27.48 -4.79
N CYS A 36 -43.05 26.43 -5.57
CA CYS A 36 -44.40 26.12 -6.02
C CYS A 36 -45.31 25.57 -4.91
N PHE A 37 -44.75 25.05 -3.80
CA PHE A 37 -45.53 24.36 -2.76
C PHE A 37 -45.63 25.12 -1.42
N GLY A 38 -45.08 26.35 -1.34
CA GLY A 38 -45.57 27.38 -0.43
C GLY A 38 -45.45 27.18 1.09
N GLU A 39 -44.65 26.23 1.60
CA GLU A 39 -44.50 26.04 3.06
C GLU A 39 -43.09 26.38 3.57
N SER A 40 -43.06 27.34 4.49
CA SER A 40 -41.98 27.58 5.45
C SER A 40 -41.94 26.42 6.47
N CYS A 41 -41.56 25.22 6.04
CA CYS A 41 -41.26 24.16 7.00
C CYS A 41 -39.95 24.53 7.71
N GLU A 42 -40.10 25.13 8.90
CA GLU A 42 -39.07 25.28 9.94
C GLU A 42 -38.57 23.90 10.36
N GLY A 43 -37.63 23.36 9.61
CA GLY A 43 -36.96 22.11 9.88
C GLY A 43 -35.66 22.08 9.10
N ASP A 44 -34.65 21.42 9.65
CA ASP A 44 -33.31 21.37 9.06
C ASP A 44 -33.40 20.96 7.58
N ILE A 45 -32.95 21.88 6.71
CA ILE A 45 -33.11 21.81 5.25
C ILE A 45 -32.43 20.55 4.70
N ASP A 46 -31.42 20.04 5.42
CA ASP A 46 -30.59 18.91 5.04
C ASP A 46 -31.23 17.54 5.29
N ASP A 47 -32.32 17.46 6.06
CA ASP A 47 -32.98 16.19 6.43
C ASP A 47 -34.23 15.84 5.62
N LYS A 48 -34.67 16.73 4.71
CA LYS A 48 -35.87 16.47 3.88
C LYS A 48 -35.61 15.38 2.83
N THR A 49 -36.51 14.40 2.73
CA THR A 49 -36.37 13.20 1.88
C THR A 49 -36.74 13.41 0.42
N THR A 50 -37.41 14.51 0.06
CA THR A 50 -37.81 14.83 -1.32
C THR A 50 -37.41 16.25 -1.72
N ALA A 51 -37.30 16.51 -3.03
CA ALA A 51 -36.97 17.84 -3.57
C ALA A 51 -37.99 18.93 -3.18
N SER A 52 -39.27 18.58 -3.12
CA SER A 52 -40.36 19.48 -2.71
C SER A 52 -40.36 19.76 -1.20
N GLY A 53 -39.66 18.95 -0.42
CA GLY A 53 -39.64 19.05 1.04
C GLY A 53 -40.79 18.33 1.74
N ARG A 54 -41.63 17.59 1.00
CA ARG A 54 -42.72 16.77 1.55
C ARG A 54 -42.26 15.36 1.87
N GLU A 55 -43.08 14.63 2.60
CA GLU A 55 -42.85 13.21 2.87
C GLU A 55 -42.89 12.38 1.57
N PRO A 56 -42.08 11.31 1.48
CA PRO A 56 -42.01 10.47 0.29
C PRO A 56 -43.24 9.56 0.21
N ILE A 57 -44.05 9.73 -0.83
CA ILE A 57 -45.25 8.93 -1.05
C ILE A 57 -44.86 7.48 -1.34
N GLY A 58 -45.51 6.52 -0.65
CA GLY A 58 -45.31 5.09 -0.86
C GLY A 58 -44.14 4.47 -0.10
N PHE A 59 -43.45 5.25 0.74
CA PHE A 59 -42.41 4.74 1.63
C PHE A 59 -42.91 4.73 3.08
N ASP A 60 -43.02 3.53 3.68
CA ASP A 60 -43.36 3.35 5.09
C ASP A 60 -42.17 2.76 5.86
N ALA A 61 -41.56 3.56 6.73
CA ALA A 61 -40.43 3.14 7.56
C ALA A 61 -40.80 2.05 8.59
N MET A 62 -42.11 1.86 8.87
CA MET A 62 -42.65 0.88 9.80
C MET A 62 -43.10 -0.42 9.11
N LEU A 63 -42.92 -0.54 7.80
CA LEU A 63 -43.35 -1.74 7.06
C LEU A 63 -42.71 -3.02 7.62
N ASN A 64 -41.43 -2.95 8.01
CA ASN A 64 -40.71 -4.08 8.61
C ASN A 64 -41.22 -4.49 10.00
N SER A 65 -41.88 -3.60 10.76
CA SER A 65 -42.46 -3.97 12.05
C SER A 65 -43.82 -4.66 11.91
N ARG A 66 -44.43 -4.58 10.73
CA ARG A 66 -45.73 -5.17 10.42
C ARG A 66 -45.61 -6.49 9.66
N LEU A 67 -44.45 -6.75 9.04
CA LEU A 67 -44.14 -8.03 8.42
C LEU A 67 -43.63 -9.00 9.49
N SER A 68 -44.13 -10.25 9.46
CA SER A 68 -43.62 -11.37 10.26
C SER A 68 -42.24 -11.82 9.76
N ALA A 69 -41.26 -10.93 9.79
CA ALA A 69 -39.90 -11.24 9.41
C ALA A 69 -39.22 -12.06 10.52
N LEU A 70 -38.38 -13.03 10.13
CA LEU A 70 -37.57 -13.83 11.05
C LEU A 70 -36.46 -13.00 11.75
N MET A 71 -36.20 -11.79 11.28
CA MET A 71 -35.20 -10.88 11.85
C MET A 71 -35.88 -9.77 12.64
N PRO A 72 -35.25 -9.28 13.74
CA PRO A 72 -35.75 -8.13 14.47
C PRO A 72 -36.02 -6.94 13.52
N PRO A 73 -37.13 -6.21 13.71
CA PRO A 73 -37.49 -5.09 12.85
C PRO A 73 -36.39 -4.03 12.87
N ARG A 74 -35.96 -3.58 11.69
CA ARG A 74 -34.98 -2.50 11.53
C ARG A 74 -35.68 -1.24 11.07
N THR A 75 -35.47 -0.14 11.77
CA THR A 75 -35.89 1.20 11.35
C THR A 75 -35.15 1.56 10.06
N ILE A 76 -35.90 1.74 8.97
CA ILE A 76 -35.33 2.22 7.70
C ILE A 76 -35.27 3.75 7.79
N LYS A 77 -34.07 4.32 7.87
CA LYS A 77 -33.89 5.77 7.68
C LYS A 77 -33.87 6.06 6.18
N ILE A 78 -34.90 6.76 5.70
CA ILE A 78 -34.95 7.23 4.32
C ILE A 78 -33.87 8.30 4.14
N LEU A 79 -33.10 8.19 3.06
CA LEU A 79 -32.03 9.14 2.74
C LEU A 79 -32.62 10.51 2.41
N SER A 80 -31.97 11.59 2.83
CA SER A 80 -32.40 12.93 2.43
C SER A 80 -32.15 13.14 0.93
N TRP A 81 -32.95 14.00 0.31
CA TRP A 81 -32.84 14.31 -1.12
C TRP A 81 -31.43 14.78 -1.48
N LYS A 82 -30.85 15.67 -0.66
CA LYS A 82 -29.50 16.20 -0.82
C LYS A 82 -28.46 15.07 -0.81
N LYS A 83 -28.50 14.20 0.20
CA LYS A 83 -27.58 13.06 0.32
C LYS A 83 -27.74 12.06 -0.82
N ALA A 84 -28.96 11.87 -1.35
CA ALA A 84 -29.20 11.01 -2.50
C ALA A 84 -28.55 11.54 -3.78
N VAL A 85 -28.68 12.83 -4.06
CA VAL A 85 -28.01 13.48 -5.20
C VAL A 85 -26.49 13.44 -5.02
N GLU A 86 -25.97 13.78 -3.84
CA GLU A 86 -24.54 13.72 -3.51
C GLU A 86 -23.96 12.31 -3.71
N TYR A 87 -24.70 11.27 -3.34
CA TYR A 87 -24.32 9.87 -3.57
C TYR A 87 -24.13 9.57 -5.06
N PHE A 88 -25.10 9.94 -5.92
CA PHE A 88 -24.99 9.67 -7.35
C PHE A 88 -23.88 10.51 -8.02
N VAL A 89 -23.71 11.76 -7.59
CA VAL A 89 -22.60 12.61 -8.05
C VAL A 89 -21.25 11.96 -7.72
N LYS A 90 -21.06 11.52 -6.47
CA LYS A 90 -19.84 10.82 -6.05
C LYS A 90 -19.63 9.54 -6.88
N LEU A 91 -20.67 8.72 -7.04
CA LEU A 91 -20.61 7.49 -7.82
C LEU A 91 -20.18 7.76 -9.27
N LEU A 92 -20.75 8.77 -9.92
CA LEU A 92 -20.40 9.13 -11.30
C LEU A 92 -18.97 9.64 -11.41
N HIS A 93 -18.49 10.41 -10.44
CA HIS A 93 -17.08 10.81 -10.37
C HIS A 93 -16.15 9.60 -10.21
N ASP A 94 -16.45 8.69 -9.29
CA ASP A 94 -15.66 7.46 -9.10
C ASP A 94 -15.62 6.61 -10.38
N LEU A 95 -16.74 6.52 -11.10
CA LEU A 95 -16.83 5.83 -12.39
C LEU A 95 -16.07 6.55 -13.51
N ASP A 96 -16.04 7.89 -13.55
CA ASP A 96 -15.22 8.64 -14.52
C ASP A 96 -13.74 8.40 -14.28
N VAL A 97 -13.29 8.37 -13.01
CA VAL A 97 -11.90 8.04 -12.67
C VAL A 97 -11.53 6.66 -13.21
N ILE A 98 -12.38 5.64 -13.00
CA ILE A 98 -12.16 4.29 -13.55
C ILE A 98 -12.09 4.32 -15.08
N CYS A 99 -12.99 5.05 -15.75
CA CYS A 99 -13.02 5.12 -17.21
C CYS A 99 -11.89 5.98 -17.82
N SER A 100 -11.30 6.89 -17.03
CA SER A 100 -10.20 7.74 -17.45
C SER A 100 -8.85 7.02 -17.45
N TYR A 101 -8.74 5.91 -16.71
CA TYR A 101 -7.51 5.15 -16.62
C TYR A 101 -7.17 4.50 -17.96
N SER A 102 -5.98 4.81 -18.49
CA SER A 102 -5.44 4.10 -19.65
C SER A 102 -5.22 2.65 -19.25
N LEU A 103 -5.81 1.69 -19.96
CA LEU A 103 -5.70 0.24 -19.72
C LEU A 103 -4.26 -0.29 -19.95
N ASP A 104 -3.33 0.20 -19.14
CA ASP A 104 -1.92 -0.10 -19.15
C ASP A 104 -1.72 -1.56 -18.72
N PRO A 105 -1.05 -2.39 -19.54
CA PRO A 105 -0.73 -3.77 -19.18
C PRO A 105 0.35 -3.88 -18.08
N HIS A 106 0.96 -2.77 -17.64
CA HIS A 106 1.96 -2.79 -16.57
C HIS A 106 1.30 -2.97 -15.19
N LEU A 107 1.55 -4.12 -14.56
CA LEU A 107 0.94 -4.50 -13.28
C LEU A 107 1.27 -3.50 -12.16
N GLU A 108 2.51 -3.00 -12.10
CA GLU A 108 2.94 -2.05 -11.07
C GLU A 108 2.19 -0.71 -11.13
N SER A 109 1.94 -0.18 -12.33
CA SER A 109 1.10 1.01 -12.53
C SER A 109 -0.34 0.75 -12.07
N LEU A 110 -0.87 -0.42 -12.42
CA LEU A 110 -2.21 -0.83 -12.05
C LEU A 110 -2.38 -0.98 -10.54
N LEU A 111 -1.45 -1.67 -9.85
CA LEU A 111 -1.51 -1.83 -8.39
C LEU A 111 -1.53 -0.47 -7.69
N ARG A 112 -0.69 0.47 -8.15
CA ARG A 112 -0.67 1.85 -7.64
C ARG A 112 -1.99 2.57 -7.89
N PHE A 113 -2.53 2.48 -9.10
CA PHE A 113 -3.82 3.06 -9.44
C PHE A 113 -4.94 2.52 -8.55
N VAL A 114 -5.03 1.20 -8.34
CA VAL A 114 -6.06 0.60 -7.49
C VAL A 114 -5.90 1.09 -6.05
N VAL A 115 -4.68 1.08 -5.50
CA VAL A 115 -4.42 1.59 -4.14
C VAL A 115 -4.81 3.06 -4.01
N GLN A 116 -4.48 3.88 -4.99
CA GLN A 116 -4.83 5.30 -5.01
C GLN A 116 -6.34 5.51 -5.11
N PHE A 117 -7.00 4.77 -5.99
CA PHE A 117 -8.46 4.80 -6.11
C PHE A 117 -9.14 4.40 -4.80
N GLN A 118 -8.58 3.46 -4.02
CA GLN A 118 -9.14 3.14 -2.70
C GLN A 118 -9.00 4.28 -1.68
N LYS A 119 -7.99 5.17 -1.82
CA LYS A 119 -7.84 6.33 -0.93
C LYS A 119 -8.96 7.35 -1.09
N SER A 120 -9.65 7.40 -2.23
CA SER A 120 -10.85 8.24 -2.40
C SER A 120 -12.11 7.67 -1.73
N GLN A 121 -11.99 6.54 -1.03
CA GLN A 121 -13.09 5.82 -0.36
C GLN A 121 -14.30 5.55 -1.30
N PRO A 122 -14.07 4.85 -2.43
CA PRO A 122 -15.10 4.59 -3.41
C PRO A 122 -16.17 3.62 -2.88
N ASP A 123 -17.40 3.85 -3.30
CA ASP A 123 -18.54 3.05 -2.87
C ASP A 123 -18.54 1.64 -3.48
N LEU A 124 -19.39 0.76 -2.95
CA LEU A 124 -19.46 -0.64 -3.35
C LEU A 124 -19.65 -0.83 -4.85
N VAL A 125 -20.48 0.00 -5.48
CA VAL A 125 -20.78 -0.10 -6.91
C VAL A 125 -19.54 0.21 -7.74
N ALA A 126 -18.86 1.34 -7.47
CA ALA A 126 -17.63 1.71 -8.16
C ALA A 126 -16.52 0.67 -7.99
N ARG A 127 -16.34 0.18 -6.75
CA ARG A 127 -15.38 -0.91 -6.45
C ARG A 127 -15.67 -2.20 -7.20
N SER A 128 -16.94 -2.59 -7.29
CA SER A 128 -17.38 -3.77 -8.04
C SER A 128 -17.14 -3.61 -9.54
N HIS A 129 -17.41 -2.42 -10.09
CA HIS A 129 -17.13 -2.12 -11.49
C HIS A 129 -15.64 -2.15 -11.81
N LEU A 130 -14.79 -1.58 -10.95
CA LEU A 130 -13.35 -1.68 -11.11
C LEU A 130 -12.91 -3.14 -11.12
N GLN A 131 -13.35 -3.94 -10.14
CA GLN A 131 -13.00 -5.35 -10.06
C GLN A 131 -13.39 -6.13 -11.34
N LEU A 132 -14.60 -5.89 -11.86
CA LEU A 132 -15.08 -6.49 -13.12
C LEU A 132 -14.30 -6.00 -14.34
N LEU A 133 -13.83 -4.76 -14.35
CA LEU A 133 -13.00 -4.23 -15.44
C LEU A 133 -11.60 -4.87 -15.43
N LEU A 134 -11.00 -5.04 -14.26
CA LEU A 134 -9.65 -5.59 -14.13
C LEU A 134 -9.60 -7.08 -14.48
N VAL A 135 -10.61 -7.85 -14.05
CA VAL A 135 -10.60 -9.31 -14.12
C VAL A 135 -11.74 -9.83 -14.98
N GLN A 136 -11.42 -10.31 -16.19
CA GLN A 136 -12.38 -10.92 -17.11
C GLN A 136 -11.79 -12.17 -17.76
N ASP A 137 -12.53 -13.27 -17.75
CA ASP A 137 -12.17 -14.55 -18.40
C ASP A 137 -10.73 -15.04 -18.08
N GLY A 138 -10.28 -14.85 -16.83
CA GLY A 138 -8.94 -15.25 -16.40
C GLY A 138 -7.80 -14.40 -16.98
N LYS A 139 -8.11 -13.23 -17.56
CA LYS A 139 -7.14 -12.30 -18.17
C LYS A 139 -7.27 -10.92 -17.55
N LEU A 140 -6.18 -10.15 -17.63
CA LEU A 140 -6.20 -8.74 -17.25
C LEU A 140 -6.94 -7.94 -18.34
N TYR A 141 -7.97 -7.18 -17.93
CA TYR A 141 -8.90 -6.46 -18.81
C TYR A 141 -9.59 -7.33 -19.88
N GLY A 142 -9.62 -8.66 -19.70
CA GLY A 142 -10.08 -9.60 -20.73
C GLY A 142 -9.17 -9.69 -21.97
N ARG A 143 -8.04 -8.96 -21.98
CA ARG A 143 -7.12 -8.84 -23.12
C ARG A 143 -5.81 -9.56 -22.87
N ASP A 144 -5.16 -9.23 -21.76
CA ASP A 144 -3.75 -9.56 -21.52
C ASP A 144 -3.65 -10.88 -20.71
N PRO A 145 -3.02 -11.93 -21.27
CA PRO A 145 -2.77 -13.17 -20.54
C PRO A 145 -1.89 -12.92 -19.32
N LEU A 146 -2.22 -13.58 -18.20
CA LEU A 146 -1.54 -13.38 -16.92
C LEU A 146 -0.04 -13.65 -16.99
N PHE A 147 0.38 -14.68 -17.73
CA PHE A 147 1.81 -14.93 -17.93
C PHE A 147 2.54 -13.75 -18.58
N SER A 148 1.92 -13.09 -19.56
CA SER A 148 2.51 -11.90 -20.19
C SER A 148 2.58 -10.73 -19.22
N VAL A 149 1.58 -10.58 -18.35
CA VAL A 149 1.54 -9.54 -17.32
C VAL A 149 2.65 -9.79 -16.29
N ILE A 150 2.78 -11.01 -15.79
CA ILE A 150 3.80 -11.41 -14.80
C ILE A 150 5.21 -11.28 -15.37
N THR A 151 5.47 -11.78 -16.57
CA THR A 151 6.81 -11.68 -17.18
C THR A 151 7.22 -10.21 -17.40
N LYS A 152 6.30 -9.35 -17.83
CA LYS A 152 6.56 -7.89 -17.89
C LYS A 152 6.85 -7.31 -16.51
N ALA A 153 6.08 -7.69 -15.48
CA ALA A 153 6.28 -7.22 -14.11
C ALA A 153 7.62 -7.69 -13.50
N ALA A 154 8.07 -8.89 -13.87
CA ALA A 154 9.37 -9.49 -13.52
C ALA A 154 10.55 -8.94 -14.36
N ALA A 155 10.35 -7.82 -15.06
CA ALA A 155 11.33 -7.16 -15.92
C ALA A 155 11.87 -8.02 -17.08
N LEU A 156 11.08 -8.98 -17.57
CA LEU A 156 11.39 -9.79 -18.74
C LEU A 156 10.65 -9.25 -19.97
N LEU A 157 11.34 -8.50 -20.83
CA LEU A 157 10.71 -7.86 -21.99
C LEU A 157 10.44 -8.80 -23.18
N GLU A 158 11.05 -10.00 -23.23
CA GLU A 158 10.99 -10.90 -24.41
C GLU A 158 10.63 -12.37 -24.10
N ALA A 159 10.33 -12.73 -22.85
CA ALA A 159 10.03 -14.11 -22.44
C ALA A 159 8.66 -14.64 -22.94
N THR A 160 7.86 -13.82 -23.63
CA THR A 160 6.48 -14.15 -24.03
C THR A 160 6.34 -15.24 -25.11
N LYS A 161 7.45 -15.81 -25.63
CA LYS A 161 7.41 -16.84 -26.68
C LYS A 161 7.62 -18.28 -26.19
N ASN A 162 7.98 -18.50 -24.92
CA ASN A 162 8.15 -19.86 -24.40
C ASN A 162 6.78 -20.48 -24.05
N HIS A 163 6.22 -21.26 -24.99
CA HIS A 163 4.91 -21.89 -24.85
C HIS A 163 4.85 -22.96 -23.75
N ASP A 164 5.98 -23.58 -23.39
CA ASP A 164 5.97 -24.70 -22.43
C ASP A 164 5.98 -24.23 -20.96
N ILE A 165 6.72 -23.17 -20.64
CA ILE A 165 6.72 -22.58 -19.27
C ILE A 165 5.33 -22.09 -18.87
N GLN A 166 4.55 -21.59 -19.84
CA GLN A 166 3.18 -21.12 -19.60
C GLN A 166 2.23 -22.20 -19.08
N LYS A 167 2.55 -23.47 -19.33
CA LYS A 167 1.75 -24.62 -18.91
C LYS A 167 2.18 -25.16 -17.54
N ASN A 168 3.30 -24.68 -16.98
CA ASN A 168 3.75 -25.09 -15.67
C ASN A 168 2.67 -24.72 -14.62
N GLU A 169 2.32 -25.69 -13.76
CA GLU A 169 1.23 -25.55 -12.80
C GLU A 169 1.47 -24.39 -11.82
N SER A 170 2.70 -24.24 -11.31
CA SER A 170 3.08 -23.14 -10.40
C SER A 170 2.92 -21.78 -11.06
N ILE A 171 3.19 -21.67 -12.37
CA ILE A 171 3.01 -20.41 -13.12
C ILE A 171 1.53 -20.07 -13.31
N LEU A 172 0.68 -21.07 -13.55
CA LEU A 172 -0.77 -20.89 -13.65
C LEU A 172 -1.38 -20.49 -12.29
N GLN A 173 -0.97 -21.16 -11.21
CA GLN A 173 -1.36 -20.84 -9.84
C GLN A 173 -0.93 -19.41 -9.46
N LEU A 174 0.30 -19.01 -9.81
CA LEU A 174 0.77 -17.63 -9.62
C LEU A 174 -0.12 -16.61 -10.35
N GLY A 175 -0.53 -16.93 -11.58
CA GLY A 175 -1.52 -16.13 -12.31
C GLY A 175 -2.83 -15.95 -11.53
N MET A 176 -3.38 -17.03 -10.98
CA MET A 176 -4.60 -16.98 -10.16
C MET A 176 -4.41 -16.12 -8.90
N LEU A 177 -3.25 -16.21 -8.24
CA LEU A 177 -2.92 -15.36 -7.10
C LEU A 177 -2.86 -13.88 -7.50
N VAL A 178 -2.25 -13.52 -8.63
CA VAL A 178 -2.25 -12.12 -9.11
C VAL A 178 -3.68 -11.59 -9.31
N MET A 179 -4.58 -12.40 -9.87
CA MET A 179 -5.98 -12.00 -10.03
C MET A 179 -6.70 -11.83 -8.69
N ASN A 180 -6.43 -12.73 -7.75
CA ASN A 180 -7.00 -12.65 -6.41
C ASN A 180 -6.46 -11.41 -5.66
N LEU A 181 -5.20 -11.04 -5.84
CA LEU A 181 -4.63 -9.82 -5.29
C LEU A 181 -5.40 -8.59 -5.81
N LEU A 182 -5.58 -8.47 -7.13
CA LEU A 182 -6.33 -7.37 -7.73
C LEU A 182 -7.78 -7.31 -7.20
N LYS A 183 -8.43 -8.47 -7.06
CA LYS A 183 -9.77 -8.56 -6.47
C LYS A 183 -9.79 -8.10 -5.02
N ILE A 184 -8.81 -8.50 -4.21
CA ILE A 184 -8.71 -8.10 -2.80
C ILE A 184 -8.53 -6.59 -2.70
N LEU A 185 -7.63 -6.00 -3.47
CA LEU A 185 -7.37 -4.55 -3.46
C LEU A 185 -8.60 -3.72 -3.86
N CYS A 186 -9.58 -4.30 -4.58
CA CYS A 186 -10.82 -3.62 -4.91
C CYS A 186 -11.87 -3.62 -3.78
N THR A 187 -11.63 -4.31 -2.66
CA THR A 187 -12.57 -4.37 -1.53
C THR A 187 -12.36 -3.24 -0.53
N ASN A 188 -13.23 -3.11 0.47
CA ASN A 188 -13.03 -2.12 1.54
C ASN A 188 -11.77 -2.40 2.37
N ALA A 189 -11.21 -1.38 3.02
CA ALA A 189 -9.95 -1.46 3.76
C ALA A 189 -9.91 -2.58 4.83
N ALA A 190 -10.99 -2.77 5.59
CA ALA A 190 -11.08 -3.82 6.60
C ALA A 190 -10.99 -5.23 5.98
N TRP A 191 -11.66 -5.44 4.84
CA TRP A 191 -11.58 -6.70 4.12
C TRP A 191 -10.22 -6.91 3.45
N GLN A 192 -9.63 -5.84 2.89
CA GLN A 192 -8.25 -5.86 2.39
C GLN A 192 -7.30 -6.36 3.49
N ARG A 193 -7.30 -5.73 4.67
CA ARG A 193 -6.43 -6.11 5.80
C ARG A 193 -6.61 -7.59 6.18
N ARG A 194 -7.86 -8.03 6.35
CA ARG A 194 -8.17 -9.40 6.75
C ARG A 194 -7.74 -10.43 5.70
N LYS A 195 -7.94 -10.14 4.42
CA LYS A 195 -7.60 -11.07 3.34
C LYS A 195 -6.11 -11.09 3.04
N LEU A 196 -5.45 -9.93 2.95
CA LEU A 196 -4.01 -9.87 2.67
C LEU A 196 -3.19 -10.64 3.72
N GLY A 197 -3.54 -10.55 5.01
CA GLY A 197 -2.82 -11.29 6.05
C GLY A 197 -2.88 -12.81 5.88
N LYS A 198 -4.02 -13.36 5.45
CA LYS A 198 -4.14 -14.80 5.14
C LYS A 198 -3.47 -15.15 3.82
N PHE A 199 -3.58 -14.24 2.86
CA PHE A 199 -3.11 -14.40 1.50
C PHE A 199 -1.57 -14.52 1.42
N LEU A 200 -0.85 -13.93 2.36
CA LEU A 200 0.62 -14.07 2.44
C LEU A 200 1.09 -15.53 2.59
N GLN A 201 0.27 -16.42 3.19
CA GLN A 201 0.56 -17.85 3.24
C GLN A 201 0.56 -18.48 1.84
N ASP A 202 -0.45 -18.14 1.03
CA ASP A 202 -0.55 -18.64 -0.34
C ASP A 202 0.64 -18.15 -1.19
N TRP A 203 1.12 -16.93 -0.93
CA TRP A 203 2.33 -16.37 -1.57
C TRP A 203 3.62 -17.05 -1.13
N HIS A 204 3.73 -17.45 0.13
CA HIS A 204 4.87 -18.24 0.59
C HIS A 204 4.87 -19.64 -0.04
N VAL A 205 3.71 -20.30 -0.08
CA VAL A 205 3.55 -21.62 -0.71
C VAL A 205 3.94 -21.58 -2.20
N ILE A 206 3.46 -20.58 -2.95
CA ILE A 206 3.80 -20.49 -4.37
C ILE A 206 5.28 -20.20 -4.60
N TYR A 207 5.92 -19.41 -3.72
CA TYR A 207 7.37 -19.18 -3.79
C TYR A 207 8.13 -20.51 -3.67
N VAL A 208 7.82 -21.32 -2.65
CA VAL A 208 8.44 -22.64 -2.46
C VAL A 208 8.18 -23.57 -3.65
N GLN A 209 6.96 -23.59 -4.18
CA GLN A 209 6.62 -24.38 -5.37
C GLN A 209 7.40 -23.96 -6.61
N LEU A 210 7.61 -22.66 -6.81
CA LEU A 210 8.42 -22.12 -7.91
C LEU A 210 9.90 -22.44 -7.72
N GLU A 211 10.42 -22.40 -6.50
CA GLU A 211 11.79 -22.77 -6.19
C GLU A 211 12.04 -24.26 -6.45
N LEU A 212 11.12 -25.12 -6.01
CA LEU A 212 11.18 -26.56 -6.27
C LEU A 212 11.06 -26.87 -7.76
N ALA A 213 10.17 -26.20 -8.50
CA ALA A 213 10.08 -26.35 -9.95
C ALA A 213 11.40 -25.98 -10.64
N LEU A 214 12.02 -24.87 -10.23
CA LEU A 214 13.34 -24.45 -10.74
C LEU A 214 14.43 -25.48 -10.43
N ARG A 215 14.45 -26.05 -9.21
CA ARG A 215 15.43 -27.08 -8.83
C ARG A 215 15.21 -28.39 -9.56
N ASN A 216 13.97 -28.84 -9.72
CA ASN A 216 13.66 -30.12 -10.39
C ASN A 216 13.90 -30.04 -11.90
N GLU A 217 13.57 -28.91 -12.54
CA GLU A 217 13.75 -28.73 -13.98
C GLU A 217 15.21 -28.45 -14.38
N PHE A 218 16.02 -27.85 -13.49
CA PHE A 218 17.36 -27.35 -13.84
C PHE A 218 18.51 -27.76 -12.89
N GLY A 219 18.22 -28.42 -11.76
CA GLY A 219 19.20 -28.76 -10.72
C GLY A 219 19.93 -30.09 -10.91
N GLU A 220 19.39 -31.04 -11.69
CA GLU A 220 19.99 -32.38 -11.86
C GLU A 220 20.77 -32.59 -13.16
N VAL A 221 20.79 -31.63 -14.10
CA VAL A 221 21.46 -31.81 -15.42
C VAL A 221 22.49 -30.71 -15.68
N SER A 222 23.63 -30.77 -14.99
CA SER A 222 24.82 -29.95 -15.31
C SER A 222 25.61 -30.43 -16.54
N SER A 223 25.01 -31.14 -17.50
CA SER A 223 25.79 -31.80 -18.57
C SER A 223 25.24 -31.73 -20.01
N ARG A 224 24.27 -30.85 -20.33
CA ARG A 224 23.80 -30.71 -21.72
C ARG A 224 23.28 -29.32 -22.09
N SER A 225 24.11 -28.27 -21.98
CA SER A 225 23.65 -26.89 -22.23
C SER A 225 23.09 -26.66 -23.65
N SER A 226 21.76 -26.66 -23.78
CA SER A 226 21.07 -26.03 -24.90
C SER A 226 20.85 -24.54 -24.60
N ASN A 227 20.80 -23.69 -25.63
CA ASN A 227 20.57 -22.25 -25.43
C ASN A 227 19.19 -21.94 -24.79
N ASP A 228 18.20 -22.81 -24.96
CA ASP A 228 16.84 -22.64 -24.44
C ASP A 228 16.71 -22.96 -22.94
N GLU A 229 17.42 -23.97 -22.42
CA GLU A 229 17.47 -24.29 -20.98
C GLU A 229 17.94 -23.09 -20.14
N ASN A 230 18.90 -22.33 -20.66
CA ASN A 230 19.42 -21.13 -20.01
C ASN A 230 18.38 -19.99 -19.95
N VAL A 231 17.45 -19.93 -20.90
CA VAL A 231 16.38 -18.91 -20.94
C VAL A 231 15.29 -19.24 -19.93
N CYS A 232 14.86 -20.50 -19.84
CA CYS A 232 13.84 -20.93 -18.88
C CYS A 232 14.28 -20.72 -17.43
N MET A 233 15.51 -21.12 -17.09
CA MET A 233 16.09 -20.89 -15.77
C MET A 233 16.08 -19.40 -15.39
N LYS A 234 16.48 -18.51 -16.32
CA LYS A 234 16.42 -17.06 -16.11
C LYS A 234 15.00 -16.56 -15.89
N ILE A 235 14.02 -17.07 -16.64
CA ILE A 235 12.62 -16.69 -16.47
C ILE A 235 12.15 -17.01 -15.05
N PHE A 236 12.40 -18.22 -14.56
CA PHE A 236 12.06 -18.62 -13.19
C PHE A 236 12.78 -17.78 -12.14
N GLN A 237 14.08 -17.52 -12.28
CA GLN A 237 14.83 -16.67 -11.34
C GLN A 237 14.26 -15.25 -11.24
N HIS A 238 13.92 -14.64 -12.38
CA HIS A 238 13.30 -13.32 -12.41
C HIS A 238 11.90 -13.32 -11.79
N ILE A 239 11.11 -14.36 -12.06
CA ILE A 239 9.77 -14.51 -11.48
C ILE A 239 9.88 -14.71 -9.96
N LEU A 240 10.80 -15.54 -9.48
CA LEU A 240 11.05 -15.74 -8.05
C LEU A 240 11.43 -14.43 -7.36
N LEU A 241 12.39 -13.69 -7.92
CA LEU A 241 12.78 -12.37 -7.39
C LEU A 241 11.60 -11.40 -7.35
N TRP A 242 10.76 -11.40 -8.37
CA TRP A 242 9.55 -10.58 -8.41
C TRP A 242 8.51 -11.04 -7.38
N VAL A 243 8.29 -12.34 -7.22
CA VAL A 243 7.38 -12.89 -6.20
C VAL A 243 7.83 -12.47 -4.81
N GLU A 244 9.13 -12.54 -4.49
CA GLU A 244 9.65 -12.05 -3.21
C GLU A 244 9.38 -10.55 -3.01
N GLU A 245 9.69 -9.72 -4.01
CA GLU A 245 9.40 -8.28 -3.95
C GLU A 245 7.91 -8.00 -3.69
N GLN A 246 7.03 -8.70 -4.41
CA GLN A 246 5.57 -8.56 -4.24
C GLN A 246 5.12 -9.03 -2.86
N THR A 247 5.70 -10.09 -2.31
CA THR A 247 5.44 -10.55 -0.95
C THR A 247 5.71 -9.43 0.07
N TYR A 248 6.86 -8.76 -0.03
CA TYR A 248 7.16 -7.62 0.85
C TYR A 248 6.26 -6.41 0.59
N TRP A 249 5.86 -6.16 -0.66
CA TRP A 249 4.88 -5.10 -0.97
C TRP A 249 3.50 -5.39 -0.35
N ILE A 250 3.03 -6.64 -0.41
CA ILE A 250 1.77 -7.06 0.22
C ILE A 250 1.87 -6.94 1.74
N THR A 251 3.00 -7.35 2.34
CA THR A 251 3.24 -7.21 3.78
C THR A 251 3.28 -5.74 4.21
N PHE A 252 3.95 -4.88 3.44
CA PHE A 252 3.95 -3.44 3.66
C PHE A 252 2.51 -2.91 3.65
N ARG A 253 1.72 -3.24 2.62
CA ARG A 253 0.32 -2.83 2.53
C ARG A 253 -0.52 -3.35 3.69
N PHE A 254 -0.32 -4.60 4.10
CA PHE A 254 -0.97 -5.17 5.28
C PHE A 254 -0.70 -4.31 6.51
N LEU A 255 0.55 -3.97 6.81
CA LEU A 255 0.92 -3.13 7.96
C LEU A 255 0.30 -1.73 7.87
N ILE A 256 0.39 -1.05 6.72
CA ILE A 256 -0.16 0.31 6.55
C ILE A 256 -1.68 0.35 6.76
N LEU A 257 -2.41 -0.67 6.28
CA LEU A 257 -3.86 -0.77 6.52
C LEU A 257 -4.22 -0.83 8.01
N GLY A 258 -3.29 -1.22 8.90
CA GLY A 258 -3.54 -1.21 10.34
C GLY A 258 -3.53 0.19 10.93
N PHE A 259 -2.71 1.09 10.38
CA PHE A 259 -2.79 2.51 10.72
C PHE A 259 -4.06 3.14 10.18
N GLU A 260 -4.40 2.87 8.90
CA GLU A 260 -5.63 3.39 8.27
C GLU A 260 -6.92 2.95 8.99
N LEU A 261 -6.89 1.78 9.63
CA LEU A 261 -8.01 1.21 10.39
C LEU A 261 -7.91 1.46 11.90
N GLU A 262 -6.94 2.26 12.35
CA GLU A 262 -6.71 2.59 13.76
C GLU A 262 -6.56 1.35 14.67
N LEU A 263 -5.94 0.29 14.16
CA LEU A 263 -5.73 -0.98 14.88
C LEU A 263 -4.55 -0.94 15.84
N TYR A 264 -3.71 0.10 15.76
CA TYR A 264 -2.49 0.24 16.55
C TYR A 264 -2.64 1.37 17.57
N SER A 265 -2.43 1.04 18.84
CA SER A 265 -2.27 2.05 19.89
C SER A 265 -0.88 2.66 19.88
N THR A 266 -0.73 3.84 20.47
CA THR A 266 0.57 4.52 20.60
C THR A 266 1.61 3.70 21.35
N SER A 267 1.18 2.85 22.30
CA SER A 267 2.05 1.92 23.03
C SER A 267 2.63 0.82 22.14
N GLU A 268 1.99 0.52 21.01
CA GLU A 268 2.38 -0.54 20.07
C GLU A 268 3.18 -0.01 18.89
N TYR A 269 3.34 1.30 18.75
CA TYR A 269 4.09 1.90 17.64
C TYR A 269 5.52 1.37 17.57
N CYS A 270 6.16 1.13 18.72
CA CYS A 270 7.51 0.59 18.76
C CYS A 270 7.63 -0.80 18.11
N MET A 271 6.69 -1.73 18.34
CA MET A 271 6.74 -3.03 17.66
C MET A 271 6.33 -2.94 16.19
N VAL A 272 5.37 -2.08 15.86
CA VAL A 272 4.83 -1.94 14.49
C VAL A 272 5.85 -1.33 13.55
N TYR A 273 6.47 -0.21 13.91
CA TYR A 273 7.48 0.42 13.06
C TYR A 273 8.75 -0.45 12.97
N TRP A 274 9.09 -1.24 14.01
CA TRP A 274 10.23 -2.17 14.00
C TRP A 274 10.04 -3.23 12.92
N TYR A 275 8.83 -3.79 12.86
CA TYR A 275 8.45 -4.72 11.80
C TYR A 275 8.40 -4.02 10.43
N LEU A 276 7.84 -2.82 10.37
CA LEU A 276 7.73 -2.03 9.14
C LEU A 276 9.10 -1.71 8.53
N TYR A 277 10.07 -1.33 9.35
CA TYR A 277 11.44 -1.05 8.93
C TYR A 277 12.08 -2.27 8.25
N ALA A 278 11.97 -3.45 8.86
CA ALA A 278 12.53 -4.67 8.28
C ALA A 278 11.87 -5.04 6.93
N VAL A 279 10.54 -4.89 6.86
CA VAL A 279 9.79 -5.08 5.60
C VAL A 279 10.22 -4.08 4.54
N LEU A 280 10.41 -2.81 4.90
CA LEU A 280 10.86 -1.76 3.97
C LEU A 280 12.28 -2.00 3.46
N ILE A 281 13.21 -2.47 4.31
CA ILE A 281 14.56 -2.86 3.87
C ILE A 281 14.47 -3.96 2.83
N LYS A 282 13.75 -5.05 3.15
CA LYS A 282 13.64 -6.20 2.23
C LYS A 282 12.97 -5.79 0.94
N LEU A 283 11.94 -4.95 0.99
CA LEU A 283 11.30 -4.39 -0.21
C LEU A 283 12.31 -3.58 -1.05
N ALA A 284 13.09 -2.69 -0.44
CA ALA A 284 14.08 -1.88 -1.13
C ALA A 284 15.21 -2.73 -1.76
N GLU A 285 15.71 -3.73 -1.03
CA GLU A 285 16.70 -4.70 -1.51
C GLU A 285 16.20 -5.42 -2.77
N LYS A 286 15.00 -5.99 -2.71
CA LYS A 286 14.42 -6.76 -3.82
C LYS A 286 14.08 -5.86 -5.02
N THR A 287 13.54 -4.67 -4.79
CA THR A 287 13.32 -3.67 -5.86
C THR A 287 14.64 -3.27 -6.53
N GLN A 288 15.71 -3.03 -5.76
CA GLN A 288 17.02 -2.69 -6.31
C GLN A 288 17.59 -3.83 -7.16
N LEU A 289 17.54 -5.08 -6.68
CA LEU A 289 17.98 -6.26 -7.41
C LEU A 289 17.22 -6.40 -8.74
N LYS A 290 15.89 -6.30 -8.71
CA LYS A 290 15.06 -6.38 -9.92
C LYS A 290 15.45 -5.31 -10.95
N MET A 291 15.69 -4.08 -10.50
CA MET A 291 16.09 -2.97 -11.38
C MET A 291 17.51 -3.15 -11.95
N ALA A 292 18.45 -3.69 -11.16
CA ALA A 292 19.80 -3.99 -11.63
C ALA A 292 19.79 -5.04 -12.74
N VAL A 293 19.02 -6.11 -12.55
CA VAL A 293 18.86 -7.18 -13.53
C VAL A 293 18.24 -6.66 -14.84
N SER A 294 17.26 -5.75 -14.75
CA SER A 294 16.67 -5.10 -15.93
C SER A 294 17.70 -4.28 -16.73
N TYR A 295 18.56 -3.52 -16.04
CA TYR A 295 19.56 -2.68 -16.68
C TYR A 295 20.63 -3.48 -17.45
N ASP A 296 21.04 -4.64 -16.92
CA ASP A 296 21.98 -5.54 -17.59
C ASP A 296 21.40 -6.12 -18.89
N THR A 297 20.10 -6.42 -18.91
CA THR A 297 19.43 -6.87 -20.14
C THR A 297 19.34 -5.77 -21.20
N ALA A 298 19.20 -4.50 -20.79
CA ALA A 298 19.15 -3.35 -21.70
C ALA A 298 20.52 -3.02 -22.31
N LYS A 299 21.60 -3.03 -21.51
CA LYS A 299 22.98 -2.78 -21.99
C LYS A 299 23.44 -3.81 -23.02
N ARG A 300 23.05 -5.08 -22.88
CA ARG A 300 23.39 -6.13 -23.86
C ARG A 300 22.75 -5.90 -25.23
N LYS A 301 21.58 -5.26 -25.30
CA LYS A 301 20.90 -4.92 -26.56
C LYS A 301 21.48 -3.66 -27.25
N GLY A 302 22.13 -2.77 -26.51
CA GLY A 302 22.70 -1.51 -27.03
C GLY A 302 24.04 -1.64 -27.77
N LYS A 303 24.71 -2.80 -27.77
CA LYS A 303 26.04 -3.00 -28.40
C LYS A 303 26.03 -3.11 -29.93
N LYS A 304 25.03 -2.57 -30.62
CA LYS A 304 25.00 -2.41 -32.10
C LYS A 304 24.82 -0.94 -32.54
N LYS A 305 25.57 0.00 -31.98
CA LYS A 305 26.04 1.22 -32.67
C LYS A 305 27.06 1.98 -31.80
N LYS A 306 27.94 2.70 -32.49
CA LYS A 306 29.34 2.99 -32.17
C LYS A 306 29.57 4.30 -31.38
N ASP A 307 30.61 4.27 -30.54
CA ASP A 307 31.50 5.30 -29.96
C ASP A 307 31.01 6.70 -29.56
N SER A 308 31.06 6.98 -28.25
CA SER A 308 31.57 8.25 -27.72
C SER A 308 32.18 8.06 -26.31
N PRO A 309 33.35 8.64 -25.99
CA PRO A 309 34.00 8.46 -24.69
C PRO A 309 33.72 9.65 -23.77
N LYS A 310 32.52 9.72 -23.17
CA LYS A 310 32.23 10.68 -22.07
C LYS A 310 31.35 10.14 -20.93
N ASP A 311 30.96 8.87 -20.94
CA ASP A 311 29.99 8.31 -19.98
C ASP A 311 30.58 7.42 -18.88
N LEU A 312 31.88 7.57 -18.55
CA LEU A 312 32.50 6.85 -17.43
C LEU A 312 32.18 7.46 -16.05
N ALA A 313 31.42 8.57 -15.99
CA ALA A 313 31.10 9.30 -14.75
C ALA A 313 29.61 9.26 -14.33
N ARG A 314 28.78 8.39 -14.92
CA ARG A 314 27.51 7.97 -14.29
C ARG A 314 27.76 6.71 -13.47
N GLU A 315 28.51 6.86 -12.38
CA GLU A 315 28.51 5.90 -11.29
C GLU A 315 27.06 5.55 -10.91
N SER A 316 26.86 4.29 -10.55
CA SER A 316 25.60 3.63 -10.17
C SER A 316 24.63 4.51 -9.36
N ARG A 317 23.81 5.31 -10.04
CA ARG A 317 22.75 6.06 -9.37
C ARG A 317 21.67 5.10 -8.93
N ILE A 318 21.44 5.04 -7.62
CA ILE A 318 20.33 4.30 -7.01
C ILE A 318 19.03 4.75 -7.70
N PRO A 319 18.16 3.82 -8.14
CA PRO A 319 16.92 4.19 -8.81
C PRO A 319 16.02 5.04 -7.91
N PRO A 320 15.29 6.05 -8.43
CA PRO A 320 14.44 6.93 -7.63
C PRO A 320 13.40 6.20 -6.77
N ALA A 321 12.87 5.06 -7.25
CA ALA A 321 11.93 4.25 -6.47
C ALA A 321 12.57 3.60 -5.24
N VAL A 322 13.84 3.18 -5.34
CA VAL A 322 14.61 2.65 -4.21
C VAL A 322 14.95 3.78 -3.25
N THR A 323 15.34 4.95 -3.77
CA THR A 323 15.59 6.15 -2.96
C THR A 323 14.33 6.64 -2.23
N PHE A 324 13.16 6.52 -2.83
CA PHE A 324 11.89 6.77 -2.15
C PHE A 324 11.68 5.80 -0.98
N LEU A 325 11.91 4.50 -1.18
CA LEU A 325 11.86 3.52 -0.09
C LEU A 325 12.89 3.80 0.99
N GLN A 326 14.10 4.27 0.64
CA GLN A 326 15.12 4.69 1.61
C GLN A 326 14.62 5.83 2.51
N CYS A 327 13.88 6.81 1.96
CA CYS A 327 13.24 7.84 2.78
C CYS A 327 12.29 7.24 3.83
N CYS A 328 11.45 6.29 3.42
CA CYS A 328 10.55 5.57 4.33
C CYS A 328 11.32 4.73 5.36
N ILE A 329 12.42 4.08 4.96
CA ILE A 329 13.30 3.32 5.84
C ILE A 329 13.86 4.24 6.92
N PHE A 330 14.40 5.40 6.56
CA PHE A 330 14.96 6.34 7.54
C PHE A 330 13.92 6.89 8.52
N LEU A 331 12.68 7.13 8.07
CA LEU A 331 11.59 7.51 8.96
C LEU A 331 11.22 6.37 9.91
N ALA A 332 11.05 5.15 9.40
CA ALA A 332 10.77 3.99 10.23
C ALA A 332 11.92 3.72 11.21
N GLU A 333 13.17 3.81 10.76
CA GLU A 333 14.38 3.60 11.57
C GLU A 333 14.48 4.63 12.70
N GLY A 334 14.32 5.92 12.38
CA GLY A 334 14.31 7.00 13.37
C GLY A 334 13.20 6.83 14.41
N LEU A 335 12.05 6.27 14.00
CA LEU A 335 10.98 5.91 14.93
C LEU A 335 11.31 4.65 15.74
N THR A 336 11.94 3.61 15.17
CA THR A 336 11.94 2.26 15.77
C THR A 336 13.20 1.48 16.01
N MET A 337 14.39 1.89 15.58
CA MET A 337 15.69 1.20 15.72
C MET A 337 15.71 -0.33 15.86
N ILE A 338 16.60 -0.92 15.07
CA ILE A 338 17.04 -2.29 15.24
C ILE A 338 18.52 -2.28 15.58
N SER A 339 18.91 -2.90 16.70
CA SER A 339 20.28 -3.37 16.89
C SER A 339 20.38 -4.73 16.23
N VAL A 340 20.88 -4.79 14.99
CA VAL A 340 21.28 -6.07 14.41
C VAL A 340 22.78 -6.20 14.64
N GLU A 341 23.16 -7.06 15.57
CA GLU A 341 24.49 -7.65 15.57
C GLU A 341 24.37 -8.97 14.81
N GLU A 342 24.69 -8.97 13.50
CA GLU A 342 24.89 -10.23 12.78
C GLU A 342 26.23 -10.25 12.03
N VAL A 343 26.97 -11.32 12.36
CA VAL A 343 28.25 -11.75 11.82
C VAL A 343 28.01 -12.33 10.41
N GLY A 344 28.41 -11.61 9.36
CA GLY A 344 28.36 -12.17 8.00
C GLY A 344 28.44 -11.19 6.84
N LEU A 345 29.66 -10.74 6.52
CA LEU A 345 30.11 -10.19 5.23
C LEU A 345 29.26 -9.13 4.49
N ARG A 346 29.73 -7.88 4.63
CA ARG A 346 29.61 -6.70 3.72
C ARG A 346 28.40 -5.78 3.89
N LEU A 347 28.36 -5.03 5.00
CA LEU A 347 28.71 -3.60 5.04
C LEU A 347 28.69 -3.19 6.53
N GLY A 348 29.82 -2.72 7.06
CA GLY A 348 29.88 -2.24 8.44
C GLY A 348 28.95 -1.05 8.66
N ARG A 349 27.92 -1.22 9.48
CA ARG A 349 27.20 -0.13 10.14
C ARG A 349 27.07 -0.44 11.62
N THR A 350 27.88 0.29 12.36
CA THR A 350 28.07 0.29 13.81
C THR A 350 26.84 0.93 14.49
N PHE A 351 26.39 0.30 15.57
CA PHE A 351 25.44 0.75 16.62
C PHE A 351 24.51 1.95 16.29
N SER A 352 23.22 1.67 16.14
CA SER A 352 22.13 2.61 15.81
C SER A 352 21.13 2.69 16.98
N PHE A 353 20.58 3.87 17.34
CA PHE A 353 19.79 4.10 18.59
C PHE A 353 18.51 4.97 18.39
N GLN A 354 17.50 4.84 19.28
CA GLN A 354 16.07 4.60 18.94
C GLN A 354 15.40 5.74 19.79
N MET A 355 14.41 6.43 19.23
CA MET A 355 13.54 7.40 19.94
C MET A 355 12.36 6.73 20.66
N LEU A 356 11.58 5.85 20.00
CA LEU A 356 10.40 5.20 20.64
C LEU A 356 10.78 4.24 21.76
N ALA A 357 11.79 3.38 21.58
CA ALA A 357 12.21 2.51 22.68
C ALA A 357 12.89 3.27 23.82
N ALA A 358 13.62 4.36 23.55
CA ALA A 358 14.15 5.21 24.63
C ALA A 358 13.01 5.86 25.43
N LEU A 359 12.01 6.44 24.74
CA LEU A 359 10.81 6.98 25.37
C LEU A 359 10.07 5.91 26.18
N ARG A 360 9.93 4.70 25.63
CA ARG A 360 9.31 3.57 26.32
C ARG A 360 10.10 3.13 27.55
N ASN A 361 11.42 3.03 27.47
CA ASN A 361 12.25 2.52 28.56
C ASN A 361 12.39 3.55 29.70
N GLU A 362 12.38 4.85 29.38
CA GLU A 362 12.65 5.91 30.35
C GLU A 362 11.39 6.67 30.82
N ILE A 363 10.27 6.61 30.10
CA ILE A 363 9.02 7.28 30.48
C ILE A 363 7.92 6.25 30.76
N SER A 364 7.51 6.15 32.02
CA SER A 364 6.52 5.16 32.50
C SER A 364 5.15 5.23 31.80
N LEU A 365 4.76 6.41 31.27
CA LEU A 365 3.51 6.58 30.50
C LEU A 365 3.42 5.66 29.28
N PHE A 366 4.56 5.34 28.65
CA PHE A 366 4.61 4.50 27.46
C PHE A 366 4.79 3.01 27.78
N GLN A 367 5.01 2.64 29.04
CA GLN A 367 5.11 1.25 29.48
C GLN A 367 3.76 0.61 29.78
N SER A 368 2.66 1.39 29.76
CA SER A 368 1.31 1.04 30.20
C SER A 368 0.95 -0.45 30.02
N PRO A 369 1.15 -1.28 31.06
CA PRO A 369 0.77 -2.68 31.01
C PRO A 369 -0.75 -2.75 30.86
N GLY A 370 -1.24 -3.42 29.81
CA GLY A 370 -2.66 -3.68 29.71
C GLY A 370 -3.09 -4.62 30.85
N PRO A 371 -4.28 -4.44 31.45
CA PRO A 371 -4.73 -5.31 32.54
C PRO A 371 -4.96 -6.77 32.10
N PHE A 372 -5.12 -7.01 30.80
CA PHE A 372 -5.51 -8.32 30.26
C PHE A 372 -4.50 -8.95 29.29
N ASN A 373 -3.75 -8.15 28.53
CA ASN A 373 -2.82 -8.65 27.52
C ASN A 373 -1.40 -8.21 27.83
N THR A 374 -0.49 -9.17 27.83
CA THR A 374 0.95 -8.97 27.83
C THR A 374 1.42 -8.37 26.50
N GLU A 375 2.62 -7.79 26.48
CA GLU A 375 3.22 -7.29 25.24
C GLU A 375 3.42 -8.41 24.20
N GLN A 376 3.77 -9.61 24.64
CA GLN A 376 3.94 -10.77 23.76
C GLN A 376 2.62 -11.18 23.09
N GLU A 377 1.50 -11.14 23.80
CA GLU A 377 0.18 -11.43 23.23
C GLU A 377 -0.25 -10.36 22.23
N LYS A 378 0.00 -9.09 22.52
CA LYS A 378 -0.22 -8.00 21.55
C LYS A 378 0.66 -8.18 20.30
N PHE A 379 1.92 -8.53 20.48
CA PHE A 379 2.82 -8.85 19.38
C PHE A 379 2.27 -9.99 18.51
N ALA A 380 1.82 -11.08 19.14
CA ALA A 380 1.20 -12.20 18.43
C ALA A 380 -0.07 -11.76 17.67
N GLN A 381 -0.96 -11.00 18.30
CA GLN A 381 -2.19 -10.50 17.66
C GLN A 381 -1.92 -9.70 16.38
N HIS A 382 -0.85 -8.90 16.36
CA HIS A 382 -0.50 -8.07 15.20
C HIS A 382 0.27 -8.84 14.11
N PHE A 383 1.17 -9.76 14.49
CA PHE A 383 2.16 -10.33 13.58
C PHE A 383 2.06 -11.84 13.35
N GLU A 384 1.18 -12.58 14.03
CA GLU A 384 1.05 -14.04 13.90
C GLU A 384 0.85 -14.48 12.43
N LEU A 385 0.04 -13.76 11.66
CA LEU A 385 -0.19 -14.06 10.24
C LEU A 385 1.08 -13.88 9.39
N LEU A 386 1.94 -12.93 9.76
CA LEU A 386 3.22 -12.67 9.08
C LEU A 386 4.28 -13.71 9.50
N GLN A 387 4.33 -14.04 10.79
CA GLN A 387 5.22 -15.06 11.33
C GLN A 387 4.93 -16.44 10.74
N ARG A 388 3.66 -16.81 10.61
CA ARG A 388 3.27 -18.06 9.95
C ARG A 388 3.73 -18.12 8.49
N ALA A 389 3.85 -16.96 7.83
CA ALA A 389 4.28 -16.85 6.43
C ALA A 389 5.81 -16.75 6.31
N CYS A 390 6.53 -16.73 7.43
CA CYS A 390 7.97 -16.52 7.51
C CYS A 390 8.40 -15.15 6.92
N ILE A 391 7.67 -14.06 7.22
CA ILE A 391 7.97 -12.73 6.64
C ILE A 391 8.12 -11.65 7.71
N PRO A 392 9.30 -11.06 7.91
CA PRO A 392 10.62 -11.52 7.46
C PRO A 392 11.08 -12.77 8.23
N ASP A 393 12.01 -13.53 7.65
CA ASP A 393 12.58 -14.72 8.30
C ASP A 393 13.20 -14.38 9.66
N HIS A 394 12.98 -15.25 10.66
CA HIS A 394 13.53 -15.13 12.02
C HIS A 394 13.03 -13.95 12.87
N PHE A 395 11.97 -13.24 12.45
CA PHE A 395 11.36 -12.16 13.25
C PHE A 395 10.46 -12.72 14.36
N SER A 396 10.97 -12.66 15.59
CA SER A 396 10.30 -13.18 16.78
C SER A 396 10.16 -12.12 17.87
N TYR A 397 9.23 -12.34 18.81
CA TYR A 397 9.09 -11.46 19.98
C TYR A 397 10.38 -11.39 20.82
N PRO A 398 11.11 -12.50 21.06
CA PRO A 398 12.45 -12.44 21.67
C PRO A 398 13.41 -11.48 20.94
N SER A 399 13.51 -11.55 19.61
CA SER A 399 14.38 -10.68 18.80
C SER A 399 13.97 -9.20 18.91
N TYR A 400 12.67 -8.93 18.95
CA TYR A 400 12.15 -7.57 19.19
C TYR A 400 12.52 -7.08 20.59
N LYS A 401 12.36 -7.92 21.62
CA LYS A 401 12.69 -7.55 23.00
C LYS A 401 14.20 -7.27 23.15
N GLU A 402 15.04 -8.14 22.60
CA GLU A 402 16.50 -7.99 22.61
C GLU A 402 16.92 -6.68 21.95
N SER A 403 16.36 -6.36 20.78
CA SER A 403 16.70 -5.15 20.03
C SER A 403 16.19 -3.83 20.65
N THR A 404 15.25 -3.88 21.59
CA THR A 404 14.64 -2.68 22.20
C THR A 404 15.01 -2.45 23.66
N THR A 405 15.44 -3.49 24.40
CA THR A 405 15.67 -3.42 25.86
C THR A 405 16.77 -2.44 26.27
N HIS A 406 17.79 -2.25 25.43
CA HIS A 406 18.96 -1.43 25.76
C HIS A 406 18.88 0.02 25.28
N ALA A 407 17.75 0.43 24.67
CA ALA A 407 17.58 1.79 24.15
C ALA A 407 17.46 2.84 25.27
N ARG A 408 18.22 3.94 25.16
CA ARG A 408 18.28 5.06 26.10
C ARG A 408 18.45 6.41 25.40
N PHE A 409 18.06 7.53 26.04
CA PHE A 409 18.22 8.89 25.47
C PHE A 409 19.68 9.28 25.28
N SER A 410 20.57 8.87 26.19
CA SER A 410 22.02 9.14 26.07
C SER A 410 22.61 8.62 24.76
N THR A 411 22.02 7.56 24.22
CA THR A 411 22.48 6.90 23.01
C THR A 411 21.78 7.44 21.76
N LEU A 412 20.62 8.10 21.90
CA LEU A 412 19.85 8.74 20.82
C LEU A 412 20.54 9.97 20.20
N ALA A 413 21.47 10.60 20.92
CA ALA A 413 22.15 11.83 20.48
C ALA A 413 23.22 11.60 19.39
N MET A 414 23.57 10.35 19.05
CA MET A 414 24.68 10.06 18.13
C MET A 414 24.32 10.20 16.64
N TYR A 415 23.06 10.00 16.23
CA TYR A 415 22.67 10.04 14.82
C TYR A 415 21.20 10.46 14.62
N ASN A 416 20.93 11.31 13.62
CA ASN A 416 19.60 11.86 13.33
C ASN A 416 19.12 11.39 11.95
N TYR A 417 18.46 10.23 11.93
CA TYR A 417 17.90 9.62 10.72
C TYR A 417 16.85 10.50 10.02
N PHE A 418 16.18 11.36 10.77
CA PHE A 418 15.21 12.29 10.19
C PHE A 418 15.88 13.34 9.29
N LYS A 419 17.12 13.77 9.61
CA LYS A 419 17.91 14.64 8.71
C LYS A 419 18.28 13.93 7.40
N ASP A 420 18.59 12.64 7.46
CA ASP A 420 18.85 11.84 6.25
C ASP A 420 17.58 11.65 5.40
N ALA A 421 16.45 11.35 6.04
CA ALA A 421 15.16 11.29 5.37
C ALA A 421 14.84 12.61 4.64
N GLN A 422 15.06 13.75 5.31
CA GLN A 422 14.85 15.07 4.72
C GLN A 422 15.78 15.33 3.53
N ARG A 423 17.08 14.97 3.65
CA ARG A 423 18.05 15.12 2.55
C ARG A 423 17.61 14.32 1.33
N ILE A 424 17.26 13.05 1.53
CA ILE A 424 16.84 12.15 0.46
C ILE A 424 15.54 12.60 -0.19
N ALA A 425 14.57 13.07 0.61
CA ALA A 425 13.33 13.63 0.10
C ALA A 425 13.59 14.80 -0.84
N LYS A 426 14.51 15.71 -0.48
CA LYS A 426 14.90 16.84 -1.34
C LYS A 426 15.61 16.40 -2.62
N GLU A 427 16.52 15.43 -2.55
CA GLU A 427 17.25 14.89 -3.70
C GLU A 427 16.32 14.23 -4.73
N VAL A 428 15.39 13.39 -4.28
CA VAL A 428 14.54 12.58 -5.17
C VAL A 428 13.36 13.36 -5.75
N LYS A 429 12.99 14.51 -5.16
CA LYS A 429 11.87 15.36 -5.58
C LYS A 429 11.88 15.67 -7.08
N SER A 430 13.06 16.02 -7.61
CA SER A 430 13.23 16.31 -9.05
C SER A 430 12.89 15.13 -9.97
N SER A 431 13.12 13.90 -9.49
CA SER A 431 12.92 12.66 -10.26
C SER A 431 11.43 12.27 -10.39
N PHE A 432 10.55 12.86 -9.57
CA PHE A 432 9.11 12.60 -9.59
C PHE A 432 8.29 13.77 -10.16
N SER A 433 8.92 14.69 -10.91
CA SER A 433 8.24 15.83 -11.54
C SER A 433 6.99 15.47 -12.37
N ASN A 434 6.97 14.27 -12.96
CA ASN A 434 5.85 13.76 -13.76
C ASN A 434 4.83 12.94 -12.96
N ASP A 435 5.03 12.75 -11.65
CA ASP A 435 4.19 11.95 -10.76
C ASP A 435 3.74 12.82 -9.57
N PRO A 436 2.64 13.59 -9.72
CA PRO A 436 2.19 14.52 -8.69
C PRO A 436 1.78 13.80 -7.39
N GLU A 437 1.34 12.55 -7.47
CA GLU A 437 0.96 11.75 -6.31
C GLU A 437 2.18 11.39 -5.47
N ARG A 438 3.26 10.91 -6.11
CA ARG A 438 4.51 10.64 -5.41
C ARG A 438 5.13 11.90 -4.84
N LEU A 439 5.01 13.04 -5.52
CA LEU A 439 5.46 14.32 -4.97
C LEU A 439 4.68 14.72 -3.72
N ALA A 440 3.36 14.59 -3.74
CA ALA A 440 2.52 14.89 -2.59
C ALA A 440 2.84 13.96 -1.41
N GLU A 441 3.08 12.67 -1.67
CA GLU A 441 3.51 11.73 -0.62
C GLU A 441 4.88 12.12 -0.06
N LEU A 442 5.85 12.42 -0.93
CA LEU A 442 7.20 12.81 -0.53
C LEU A 442 7.22 14.10 0.32
N GLN A 443 6.35 15.06 0.00
CA GLN A 443 6.19 16.28 0.80
C GLN A 443 5.68 15.98 2.20
N LYS A 444 4.73 15.04 2.35
CA LYS A 444 4.26 14.61 3.68
C LYS A 444 5.38 13.93 4.47
N LEU A 445 6.17 13.07 3.83
CA LEU A 445 7.32 12.42 4.45
C LEU A 445 8.40 13.45 4.88
N GLU A 446 8.66 14.45 4.03
CA GLU A 446 9.57 15.58 4.33
C GLU A 446 9.10 16.34 5.58
N HIS A 447 7.81 16.65 5.69
CA HIS A 447 7.25 17.30 6.88
C HIS A 447 7.39 16.46 8.14
N VAL A 448 7.10 15.15 8.09
CA VAL A 448 7.29 14.27 9.26
C VAL A 448 8.75 14.24 9.69
N ALA A 449 9.68 14.15 8.73
CA ALA A 449 11.11 14.16 9.00
C ALA A 449 11.54 15.46 9.71
N GLU A 450 11.07 16.62 9.24
CA GLU A 450 11.40 17.92 9.84
C GLU A 450 10.95 18.01 11.30
N HIS A 451 9.69 17.66 11.58
CA HIS A 451 9.13 17.73 12.92
C HIS A 451 9.81 16.74 13.86
N ASN A 452 10.04 15.50 13.41
CA ASN A 452 10.69 14.48 14.23
C ASN A 452 12.17 14.78 14.47
N SER A 453 12.86 15.42 13.52
CA SER A 453 14.23 15.88 13.72
C SER A 453 14.31 16.92 14.84
N ALA A 454 13.41 17.91 14.83
CA ALA A 454 13.33 18.92 15.88
C ALA A 454 12.93 18.32 17.24
N ALA A 455 11.99 17.37 17.25
CA ALA A 455 11.57 16.68 18.46
C ALA A 455 12.70 15.83 19.06
N GLN A 456 13.45 15.09 18.23
CA GLN A 456 14.63 14.34 18.67
C GLN A 456 15.68 15.27 19.28
N ASP A 457 16.00 16.39 18.61
CA ASP A 457 16.96 17.37 19.11
C ASP A 457 16.50 18.01 20.45
N LEU A 458 15.19 18.15 20.68
CA LEU A 458 14.63 18.61 21.95
C LEU A 458 14.70 17.54 23.05
N ILE A 459 14.31 16.30 22.73
CA ILE A 459 14.32 15.15 23.66
C ILE A 459 15.76 14.84 24.08
N CYS A 460 16.72 14.84 23.16
CA CYS A 460 18.14 14.63 23.49
C CYS A 460 18.71 15.73 24.39
N ARG A 461 18.25 16.98 24.24
CA ARG A 461 18.71 18.11 25.08
C ARG A 461 18.09 18.11 26.47
N LEU A 462 16.80 17.79 26.57
CA LEU A 462 16.05 17.89 27.83
C LEU A 462 16.04 16.58 28.64
N GLY A 463 16.04 15.42 27.96
CA GLY A 463 16.20 14.09 28.53
C GLY A 463 15.26 13.72 29.68
N ALA A 464 15.57 12.61 30.37
CA ALA A 464 14.80 12.08 31.50
C ALA A 464 14.82 12.96 32.78
N LEU A 465 15.44 14.14 32.72
CA LEU A 465 15.65 15.01 33.89
C LEU A 465 14.60 16.12 34.02
N ASP A 466 13.82 16.43 32.97
CA ASP A 466 12.80 17.49 33.03
C ASP A 466 11.37 16.91 33.09
N PRO A 467 10.72 16.86 34.27
CA PRO A 467 9.34 16.38 34.43
C PRO A 467 8.29 17.25 33.71
N SER A 468 8.67 18.43 33.20
CA SER A 468 7.79 19.27 32.40
C SER A 468 7.69 18.84 30.93
N LEU A 469 8.54 17.92 30.45
CA LEU A 469 8.52 17.45 29.07
C LEU A 469 7.36 16.46 28.84
N LYS A 470 6.35 16.88 28.09
CA LYS A 470 5.26 16.02 27.62
C LYS A 470 5.51 15.62 26.17
N VAL A 471 5.53 14.31 25.91
CA VAL A 471 5.70 13.75 24.57
C VAL A 471 4.40 13.05 24.15
N SER A 472 3.91 13.34 22.94
CA SER A 472 2.77 12.68 22.33
C SER A 472 3.06 12.34 20.86
N PHE A 473 2.25 11.45 20.29
CA PHE A 473 2.36 11.02 18.89
C PHE A 473 1.10 11.41 18.14
N GLU A 474 1.27 12.04 16.98
CA GLU A 474 0.18 12.48 16.12
C GLU A 474 0.40 11.98 14.68
N LEU A 475 -0.67 11.54 14.01
CA LEU A 475 -0.65 11.14 12.59
C LEU A 475 -1.18 12.27 11.68
N SER A 476 -0.96 13.52 12.09
CA SER A 476 -1.50 14.73 11.44
C SER A 476 -0.88 15.00 10.08
N HIS A 477 0.44 14.84 9.95
CA HIS A 477 1.17 15.09 8.69
C HIS A 477 1.15 13.90 7.73
N HIS A 478 0.98 12.68 8.26
CA HIS A 478 1.07 11.47 7.46
C HIS A 478 0.24 10.32 8.08
N PRO A 479 -0.51 9.55 7.27
CA PRO A 479 -1.47 8.57 7.78
C PRO A 479 -0.85 7.40 8.56
N PHE A 480 0.45 7.14 8.38
CA PHE A 480 1.11 6.00 9.02
C PHE A 480 2.52 6.27 9.54
N PHE A 481 3.03 7.51 9.49
CA PHE A 481 4.31 7.86 10.11
C PHE A 481 4.04 8.92 11.18
N ALA A 482 4.28 8.56 12.43
CA ALA A 482 3.97 9.39 13.57
C ALA A 482 4.89 10.60 13.64
N THR A 483 4.28 11.76 13.88
CA THR A 483 4.97 12.98 14.26
C THR A 483 5.06 13.03 15.78
N VAL A 484 6.27 13.19 16.30
CA VAL A 484 6.55 13.30 17.73
C VAL A 484 6.39 14.75 18.13
N VAL A 485 5.45 15.01 19.04
CA VAL A 485 5.18 16.33 19.58
C VAL A 485 5.72 16.36 21.00
N ALA A 486 6.81 17.11 21.19
CA ALA A 486 7.42 17.33 22.49
C ALA A 486 7.16 18.78 22.94
N LYS A 487 6.40 18.94 24.02
CA LYS A 487 6.03 20.25 24.59
C LYS A 487 6.54 20.37 26.01
N ARG A 488 6.98 21.57 26.38
CA ARG A 488 7.24 21.94 27.77
C ARG A 488 5.93 22.38 28.43
N SER A 489 5.65 21.83 29.61
CA SER A 489 4.48 22.17 30.44
C SER A 489 4.55 23.59 30.98
#